data_AF-A0A2W2JP08-F1
#
_entry.id   AF-A0A2W2JP08-F1
#
_cell.length_a   1.000
_cell.length_b   1.000
_cell.length_c   1.000
_cell.angle_alpha   90.00
_cell.angle_beta   90.00
_cell.angle_gamma   90.00
#
_symmetry.space_group_name_H-M   'P 1'
#
loop_
_entity.id
_entity.type
_entity.pdbx_description
1 polymer ?
#
loop_
_entity_poly.entity_id
_entity_poly.type
_entity_poly.pdbx_seq_one_letter_code
_entity_poly.pdbx_strand_id
1 'polypeptide(L)' 'VLTPHVAASSSGLAGLRERLAPLNGSLESGPVPGGRFRLTADLPLEEAAT' A
#
# COMPACT_ATOMS: atom_id res chain seq x y z
N VAL A 1 15.08 -15.94 -22.94
CA VAL A 1 14.99 -14.46 -22.84
C VAL A 1 13.81 -14.15 -21.95
N LEU A 2 14.04 -13.59 -20.75
CA LEU A 2 12.95 -13.18 -19.85
C LEU A 2 12.41 -11.85 -20.35
N THR A 3 11.24 -11.86 -20.97
CA THR A 3 10.55 -10.64 -21.37
C THR A 3 10.15 -9.88 -20.10
N PRO A 4 10.57 -8.62 -19.89
CA PRO A 4 10.07 -7.85 -18.76
C PRO A 4 8.56 -7.67 -18.95
N HIS A 5 7.76 -8.16 -18.00
CA HIS A 5 6.36 -7.79 -17.92
C HIS A 5 6.35 -6.30 -17.63
N VAL A 6 5.92 -5.47 -18.61
CA VAL A 6 5.70 -4.06 -18.32
C VAL A 6 4.62 -4.07 -17.24
N ALA A 7 5.01 -3.76 -16.01
CA ALA A 7 4.06 -3.63 -14.93
C ALA A 7 3.20 -2.44 -15.32
N ALA A 8 2.03 -2.71 -15.91
CA ALA A 8 1.05 -1.68 -16.22
C ALA A 8 0.85 -0.88 -14.93
N SER A 9 1.36 0.35 -14.92
CA SER A 9 1.20 1.38 -13.89
C SER A 9 0.56 0.86 -12.60
N SER A 10 1.40 0.33 -11.70
CA SER A 10 1.10 -0.30 -10.39
C SER A 10 -0.30 -0.02 -9.76
N SER A 11 -1.36 -0.60 -10.35
CA SER A 11 -2.74 -0.31 -9.96
C SER A 11 -3.07 -0.81 -8.56
N GLY A 12 -2.36 -1.84 -8.08
CA GLY A 12 -2.58 -2.43 -6.76
C GLY A 12 -2.33 -1.46 -5.60
N LEU A 13 -1.22 -0.69 -5.64
CA LEU A 13 -0.91 0.28 -4.59
C LEU A 13 -1.70 1.57 -4.72
N ALA A 14 -2.05 1.98 -5.95
CA ALA A 14 -2.97 3.09 -6.18
C ALA A 14 -4.36 2.76 -5.61
N GLY A 15 -4.91 1.59 -5.97
CA GLY A 15 -6.18 1.11 -5.44
C GLY A 15 -6.19 0.87 -3.93
N LEU A 16 -5.05 0.53 -3.32
CA LEU A 16 -4.95 0.45 -1.86
C LEU A 16 -5.03 1.84 -1.21
N ARG A 17 -4.38 2.86 -1.79
CA ARG A 17 -4.49 4.25 -1.32
C ARG A 17 -5.91 4.78 -1.44
N GLU A 18 -6.57 4.48 -2.55
CA GLU A 18 -7.98 4.82 -2.76
C GLU A 18 -8.89 4.24 -1.68
N ARG A 19 -8.60 3.01 -1.21
CA ARG A 19 -9.38 2.39 -0.11
C ARG A 19 -9.08 2.99 1.27
N LEU A 20 -7.88 3.51 1.49
CA LEU A 20 -7.48 4.07 2.78
C LEU A 20 -7.92 5.53 2.95
N ALA A 21 -7.98 6.30 1.86
CA ALA A 21 -8.31 7.73 1.91
C ALA A 21 -9.66 8.05 2.60
N PRO A 22 -10.77 7.32 2.36
CA PRO A 22 -12.04 7.56 3.07
C PRO A 22 -11.98 7.30 4.57
N LEU A 23 -11.02 6.49 5.02
CA LEU A 23 -10.82 6.13 6.42
C LEU A 23 -9.83 7.08 7.13
N ASN A 24 -9.47 8.20 6.50
CA ASN A 24 -8.36 9.06 6.92
C ASN A 24 -7.05 8.29 7.14
N GLY A 25 -6.89 7.17 6.43
CA GLY A 25 -5.72 6.32 6.51
C GLY A 25 -4.62 6.76 5.53
N SER A 26 -3.39 6.35 5.81
CA SER A 26 -2.23 6.61 4.95
C SER A 26 -1.52 5.31 4.56
N LEU A 27 -0.77 5.36 3.46
CA LEU A 27 -0.01 4.21 2.96
C LEU A 27 1.40 4.60 2.51
N GLU A 28 2.38 4.05 3.21
CA GLU A 28 3.79 4.11 2.82
C GLU A 28 4.21 2.81 2.12
N SER A 29 5.01 2.96 1.07
CA SER A 29 5.50 1.83 0.27
C SER A 29 6.94 2.08 -0.17
N GLY A 30 7.84 1.14 0.07
CA GLY A 30 9.22 1.28 -0.38
C GLY A 30 10.13 0.07 -0.11
N PRO A 31 11.31 0.04 -0.76
CA PRO A 31 12.34 -0.96 -0.46
C PRO A 31 12.90 -0.78 0.95
N VAL A 32 13.31 -1.88 1.58
CA VAL A 32 13.97 -1.92 2.89
C VAL A 32 15.24 -2.79 2.81
N PRO A 33 16.17 -2.68 3.78
CA PRO A 33 17.40 -3.48 3.78
C PRO A 33 17.13 -4.99 3.64
N GLY A 34 18.06 -5.70 2.99
CA GLY A 34 17.92 -7.13 2.71
C GLY A 34 17.11 -7.46 1.45
N GLY A 35 16.94 -6.49 0.54
CA GLY A 35 16.28 -6.71 -0.75
C GLY A 35 14.77 -6.94 -0.64
N ARG A 36 14.15 -6.48 0.46
CA ARG A 36 12.72 -6.62 0.70
C ARG A 36 11.97 -5.34 0.32
N PHE A 37 10.67 -5.46 0.16
CA PHE A 37 9.76 -4.34 0.00
C PHE A 37 8.76 -4.33 1.16
N ARG A 38 8.52 -3.16 1.75
CA ARG A 38 7.59 -3.01 2.86
C ARG A 38 6.43 -2.11 2.47
N LEU A 39 5.25 -2.48 2.96
CA LEU A 39 4.02 -1.71 2.91
C LEU A 39 3.57 -1.46 4.34
N THR A 40 3.32 -0.20 4.68
CA THR A 40 2.81 0.20 6.00
C THR A 40 1.54 0.99 5.78
N ALA A 41 0.44 0.52 6.35
CA ALA A 41 -0.83 1.24 6.39
C ALA A 41 -1.07 1.74 7.82
N ASP A 42 -1.39 3.02 7.95
CA ASP A 42 -1.77 3.64 9.21
C ASP A 42 -3.25 4.05 9.12
N LEU A 43 -4.02 3.73 10.15
CA LEU A 43 -5.47 3.89 10.20
C LEU A 43 -5.88 4.31 11.63
N PRO A 44 -6.77 5.30 11.77
CA PRO A 44 -7.41 5.58 13.05
C PRO A 44 -8.17 4.35 13.55
N LEU A 45 -8.04 4.05 14.84
CA LEU A 45 -8.89 3.07 15.50
C LEU A 45 -10.22 3.74 15.83
N GLU A 46 -11.33 3.16 15.37
CA GLU A 46 -12.63 3.55 15.91
C GLU A 46 -12.73 3.05 17.35
N GLU A 47 -13.19 3.93 18.24
CA GLU A 47 -13.53 3.53 19.61
C GLU A 47 -14.68 2.52 19.50
N ALA A 48 -14.41 1.26 19.86
CA ALA A 48 -15.42 0.23 19.81
C ALA A 48 -16.57 0.66 20.74
N ALA A 49 -17.71 1.06 20.15
CA ALA A 49 -18.91 1.36 20.90
C ALA A 49 -19.26 0.13 21.73
N THR A 50 -19.06 0.25 23.04
CA THR A 50 -19.35 -0.77 24.05
C THR A 50 -20.84 -0.87 24.28
#